data_AF-A0AAE9WFN9-F1
#
_entry.id   AF-A0AAE9WFN9-F1
#
_cell.length_a   1.000
_cell.length_b   1.000
_cell.length_c   1.000
_cell.angle_alpha   90.00
_cell.angle_beta   90.00
_cell.angle_gamma   90.00
#
_symmetry.space_group_name_H-M   'P 1'
#
loop_
_entity.id
_entity.type
_entity.pdbx_description
1 polymer ?
#
loop_
_entity_poly.entity_id
_entity_poly.type
_entity_poly.pdbx_seq_one_letter_code
_entity_poly.pdbx_strand_id
1 'polypeptide(L)'
;MVALFKNLGIGGDSSGKVDGESKKPVPKRGKYSVAPGYSQLDWARKVSSGENLSTVDRPMKVSKDELKKHCTEEDCWISIKGKVYNVTPYLNYHPAGVKKIINNSGIDATQVFMMNHAWVNEEAILKNCFIGYLT
;
A
#
# COMPACT_ATOMS: atom_id res chain seq x y z
N MET A 1 13.20 -7.46 -7.67
CA MET A 1 13.69 -6.82 -6.43
C MET A 1 14.77 -5.80 -6.81
N VAL A 2 14.39 -4.63 -7.33
CA VAL A 2 15.27 -3.49 -7.74
C VAL A 2 14.33 -2.29 -7.80
N ALA A 3 14.53 -1.09 -7.26
CA ALA A 3 15.58 -0.51 -6.44
C ALA A 3 14.94 0.60 -5.59
N LEU A 4 15.46 0.83 -4.38
CA LEU A 4 15.43 2.12 -3.70
C LEU A 4 16.47 2.09 -2.58
N PHE A 5 17.74 2.24 -2.95
CA PHE A 5 18.82 2.58 -2.02
C PHE A 5 19.48 3.88 -2.48
N LYS A 6 19.29 4.93 -1.68
CA LYS A 6 20.19 6.08 -1.42
C LYS A 6 19.75 6.59 -0.03
N ASN A 7 20.55 6.69 1.03
CA ASN A 7 21.99 6.64 1.25
C ASN A 7 22.25 5.92 2.59
N LEU A 8 23.28 5.07 2.62
CA LEU A 8 24.02 4.71 3.83
C LEU A 8 25.11 5.76 4.01
N GLY A 9 25.15 6.40 5.18
CA GLY A 9 26.30 7.17 5.66
C GLY A 9 26.79 6.56 6.95
N ILE A 10 27.89 5.82 6.88
CA ILE A 10 28.58 5.20 8.02
C ILE A 10 29.70 6.15 8.49
N GLY A 11 29.81 6.31 9.81
CA GLY A 11 31.08 6.41 10.52
C GLY A 11 31.60 7.81 10.90
N GLY A 12 32.09 7.92 12.14
CA GLY A 12 33.15 8.87 12.50
C GLY A 12 32.92 9.66 13.79
N ASP A 13 33.73 9.38 14.80
CA ASP A 13 33.78 9.95 16.14
C ASP A 13 34.41 11.37 16.18
N SER A 14 34.36 11.98 17.38
CA SER A 14 35.20 13.06 17.93
C SER A 14 34.63 14.49 18.10
N SER A 15 34.92 14.96 19.32
CA SER A 15 34.64 16.18 20.05
C SER A 15 34.93 17.53 19.37
N GLY A 16 34.10 18.54 19.65
CA GLY A 16 34.43 19.94 19.39
C GLY A 16 33.30 20.90 19.78
N LYS A 17 33.64 21.97 20.48
CA LYS A 17 32.76 22.94 21.16
C LYS A 17 32.51 24.18 20.27
N VAL A 18 31.40 24.86 20.55
CA VAL A 18 31.03 26.29 20.37
C VAL A 18 30.43 26.85 19.06
N ASP A 19 29.27 27.50 19.29
CA ASP A 19 28.67 28.73 18.77
C ASP A 19 28.08 28.86 17.34
N GLY A 20 26.76 29.16 17.33
CA GLY A 20 26.12 30.10 16.42
C GLY A 20 25.95 29.68 14.96
N GLU A 21 24.85 29.00 14.61
CA GLU A 21 24.40 28.94 13.22
C GLU A 21 22.87 28.83 13.12
N SER A 22 22.32 29.60 12.18
CA SER A 22 20.89 29.68 11.86
C SER A 22 20.27 28.29 11.77
N LYS A 23 19.20 28.03 12.55
CA LYS A 23 18.45 26.78 12.47
C LYS A 23 17.91 26.60 11.05
N LYS A 24 18.65 25.91 10.18
CA LYS A 24 18.09 25.38 8.93
C LYS A 24 16.91 24.49 9.35
N PRO A 25 15.69 24.72 8.84
CA PRO A 25 14.55 23.94 9.27
C PRO A 25 14.84 22.47 8.97
N VAL A 26 14.77 21.64 10.01
CA VAL A 26 14.73 20.19 9.85
C VAL A 26 13.59 19.90 8.86
N PRO A 27 13.83 19.23 7.72
CA PRO A 27 12.76 18.93 6.78
C PRO A 27 11.72 18.11 7.53
N LYS A 28 10.50 18.64 7.65
CA LYS A 28 9.38 17.93 8.29
C LYS A 28 9.23 16.58 7.58
N ARG A 29 9.52 15.48 8.30
CA ARG A 29 9.26 14.13 7.80
C ARG A 29 7.79 14.09 7.35
N GLY A 30 7.61 13.66 6.09
CA GLY A 30 6.51 14.09 5.22
C GLY A 30 5.10 13.72 5.67
N LYS A 31 4.16 14.33 4.95
CA LYS A 31 2.68 14.34 5.08
C LYS A 31 1.98 12.98 5.21
N TYR A 32 2.70 11.87 5.05
CA TYR A 32 2.17 10.51 5.01
C TYR A 32 2.98 9.61 5.95
N SER A 33 2.54 9.53 7.21
CA SER A 33 3.10 8.62 8.21
C SER A 33 2.20 7.40 8.35
N VAL A 34 2.69 6.23 7.97
CA VAL A 34 2.03 4.97 8.30
C VAL A 34 2.29 4.66 9.77
N ALA A 35 1.32 4.06 10.47
CA ALA A 35 1.49 3.65 11.86
C ALA A 35 2.64 2.64 12.02
N PRO A 36 3.31 2.58 13.19
CA PRO A 36 4.34 1.56 13.45
C PRO A 36 3.82 0.15 13.16
N GLY A 37 4.64 -0.67 12.47
CA GLY A 37 4.28 -2.05 12.08
C GLY A 37 3.60 -2.19 10.71
N TYR A 38 3.38 -1.09 9.99
CA TYR A 38 2.74 -1.09 8.66
C TYR A 38 3.63 -0.52 7.56
N SER A 39 4.95 -0.64 7.70
CA SER A 39 5.88 -0.26 6.64
C SER A 39 5.73 -1.18 5.42
N GLN A 40 6.29 -0.78 4.28
CA GLN A 40 6.36 -1.64 3.09
C GLN A 40 7.14 -2.95 3.34
N LEU A 41 8.10 -2.95 4.26
CA LEU A 41 8.80 -4.17 4.68
C LEU A 41 7.91 -5.08 5.54
N ASP A 42 7.07 -4.50 6.39
CA ASP A 42 6.07 -5.26 7.13
C ASP A 42 5.04 -5.89 6.17
N TRP A 43 4.63 -5.17 5.12
CA TRP A 43 3.78 -5.71 4.06
C TRP A 43 4.46 -6.89 3.36
N ALA A 44 5.71 -6.75 2.94
CA ALA A 44 6.46 -7.83 2.30
C ALA A 44 6.57 -9.08 3.20
N ARG A 45 6.76 -8.89 4.51
CA ARG A 45 6.71 -9.97 5.50
C ARG A 45 5.34 -10.63 5.57
N LYS A 46 4.25 -9.85 5.59
CA LYS A 46 2.87 -10.38 5.58
C LYS A 46 2.58 -11.17 4.30
N VAL A 47 2.98 -10.66 3.13
CA VAL A 47 2.83 -11.38 1.85
C VAL A 47 3.60 -12.71 1.85
N SER A 48 4.71 -12.79 2.59
CA SER A 48 5.54 -13.99 2.68
C SER A 48 5.11 -14.97 3.79
N SER A 49 4.04 -14.67 4.54
CA SER A 49 3.62 -15.49 5.70
C SER A 49 2.98 -16.82 5.33
N GLY A 50 2.55 -17.00 4.07
CA GLY A 50 1.76 -18.15 3.62
C GLY A 50 0.25 -18.02 3.88
N GLU A 51 -0.21 -16.91 4.45
CA GLU A 51 -1.63 -16.60 4.65
C GLU A 51 -2.36 -16.40 3.31
N ASN A 52 -3.59 -16.92 3.18
CA ASN A 52 -4.44 -16.66 2.02
C ASN A 52 -5.08 -15.27 2.11
N LEU A 53 -4.38 -14.25 1.60
CA LEU A 53 -4.85 -12.86 1.63
C LEU A 53 -5.99 -12.58 0.64
N SER A 54 -6.23 -13.47 -0.34
CA SER A 54 -7.34 -13.33 -1.30
C SER A 54 -8.69 -13.80 -0.74
N THR A 55 -8.68 -14.55 0.37
CA THR A 55 -9.84 -15.19 0.99
C THR A 55 -10.63 -16.15 0.08
N VAL A 56 -10.11 -16.48 -1.10
CA VAL A 56 -10.69 -17.45 -2.03
C VAL A 56 -9.72 -18.59 -2.32
N ASP A 57 -10.24 -19.79 -2.61
CA ASP A 57 -9.40 -20.96 -2.90
C ASP A 57 -8.77 -20.92 -4.30
N ARG A 58 -9.43 -20.25 -5.24
CA ARG A 58 -9.02 -20.13 -6.64
C ARG A 58 -9.60 -18.87 -7.28
N PRO A 59 -8.95 -18.33 -8.32
CA PRO A 59 -9.49 -17.19 -9.05
C PRO A 59 -10.88 -17.44 -9.63
N MET A 60 -11.76 -16.44 -9.55
CA MET A 60 -13.14 -16.52 -10.03
C MET A 60 -13.56 -15.33 -10.92
N LYS A 61 -14.76 -15.42 -11.50
CA LYS A 61 -15.41 -14.26 -12.13
C LYS A 61 -16.21 -13.52 -11.06
N VAL A 62 -16.05 -12.21 -10.99
CA VAL A 62 -16.73 -11.35 -10.02
C VAL A 62 -17.62 -10.40 -10.79
N SER A 63 -18.93 -10.41 -10.53
CA SER A 63 -19.83 -9.43 -11.13
C SER A 63 -19.70 -8.07 -10.44
N LYS A 64 -20.12 -7.00 -11.11
CA LYS A 64 -20.21 -5.68 -10.48
C LYS A 64 -21.08 -5.67 -9.22
N ASP A 65 -22.14 -6.47 -9.19
CA ASP A 65 -23.04 -6.52 -8.04
C ASP A 65 -22.46 -7.32 -6.88
N GLU A 66 -21.62 -8.32 -7.16
CA GLU A 66 -20.83 -8.97 -6.11
C GLU A 66 -19.80 -8.00 -5.55
N LEU A 67 -19.02 -7.34 -6.41
CA LEU A 67 -17.98 -6.40 -6.01
C LEU A 67 -18.52 -5.33 -5.05
N LYS A 68 -19.69 -4.73 -5.33
CA LYS A 68 -20.33 -3.69 -4.49
C LYS A 68 -20.57 -4.10 -3.04
N LYS A 69 -20.67 -5.39 -2.73
CA LYS A 69 -20.91 -5.88 -1.36
C LYS A 69 -19.70 -5.69 -0.45
N HIS A 70 -18.51 -5.66 -1.04
CA HIS A 70 -17.23 -5.64 -0.33
C HIS A 70 -16.70 -4.20 -0.23
N CYS A 71 -17.37 -3.38 0.58
CA CYS A 71 -17.10 -1.95 0.69
C CYS A 71 -16.82 -1.42 2.11
N THR A 72 -16.55 -2.28 3.10
CA THR A 72 -16.26 -1.89 4.50
C THR A 72 -14.78 -2.01 4.85
N GLU A 73 -14.38 -1.61 6.06
CA GLU A 73 -12.98 -1.76 6.51
C GLU A 73 -12.60 -3.23 6.77
N GLU A 74 -13.57 -4.05 7.15
CA GLU A 74 -13.41 -5.48 7.42
C GLU A 74 -13.54 -6.32 6.14
N ASP A 75 -14.24 -5.80 5.13
CA ASP A 75 -14.48 -6.48 3.86
C ASP A 75 -14.41 -5.49 2.69
N CYS A 76 -13.21 -5.35 2.13
CA CYS A 76 -12.86 -4.30 1.19
C CYS A 76 -12.27 -4.88 -0.09
N TRP A 77 -13.02 -4.85 -1.18
CA TRP A 77 -12.52 -5.25 -2.50
C TRP A 77 -12.46 -4.05 -3.44
N ILE A 78 -11.51 -4.08 -4.37
CA ILE A 78 -11.42 -3.11 -5.47
C ILE A 78 -11.14 -3.85 -6.78
N SER A 79 -11.68 -3.32 -7.89
CA SER A 79 -11.20 -3.68 -9.23
C SER A 79 -10.18 -2.66 -9.72
N ILE A 80 -9.06 -3.13 -10.27
CA ILE A 80 -8.07 -2.34 -11.00
C ILE A 80 -7.73 -3.09 -12.29
N LYS A 81 -7.92 -2.42 -13.44
CA LYS A 81 -7.71 -2.96 -14.80
C LYS A 81 -8.42 -4.31 -15.02
N GLY A 82 -9.66 -4.42 -14.51
CA GLY A 82 -10.49 -5.63 -14.61
C GLY A 82 -10.07 -6.78 -13.69
N LYS A 83 -9.09 -6.60 -12.81
CA LYS A 83 -8.68 -7.57 -11.78
C LYS A 83 -9.23 -7.15 -10.43
N VAL A 84 -9.87 -8.07 -9.71
CA VAL A 84 -10.44 -7.84 -8.38
C VAL A 84 -9.48 -8.33 -7.31
N TYR A 85 -9.27 -7.50 -6.29
CA TYR A 85 -8.37 -7.77 -5.17
C TYR A 85 -9.07 -7.56 -3.84
N ASN A 86 -8.81 -8.47 -2.88
CA ASN A 86 -9.13 -8.26 -1.48
C ASN A 86 -8.08 -7.32 -0.86
N VAL A 87 -8.42 -6.05 -0.65
CA VAL A 87 -7.49 -5.05 -0.10
C VAL A 87 -7.67 -4.83 1.40
N THR A 88 -8.59 -5.53 2.07
CA THR A 88 -8.70 -5.55 3.54
C THR A 88 -7.35 -5.70 4.25
N PRO A 89 -6.50 -6.71 3.94
CA PRO A 89 -5.22 -6.88 4.64
C PRO A 89 -4.21 -5.77 4.32
N TYR A 90 -4.43 -4.98 3.26
CA TYR A 90 -3.52 -3.93 2.81
C TYR A 90 -3.88 -2.53 3.32
N LEU A 91 -5.09 -2.33 3.85
CA LEU A 91 -5.63 -1.00 4.20
C LEU A 91 -4.65 -0.14 5.03
N ASN A 92 -4.09 -0.72 6.09
CA ASN A 92 -3.18 -0.03 6.99
C ASN A 92 -1.77 0.17 6.41
N TYR A 93 -1.40 -0.58 5.37
CA TYR A 93 -0.10 -0.47 4.68
C TYR A 93 -0.12 0.57 3.55
N HIS A 94 -1.30 1.08 3.18
CA HIS A 94 -1.44 2.06 2.12
C HIS A 94 -0.88 3.44 2.56
N PRO A 95 0.13 4.00 1.85
CA PRO A 95 0.80 5.22 2.30
C PRO A 95 -0.13 6.44 2.44
N ALA A 96 -1.16 6.55 1.61
CA ALA A 96 -2.13 7.66 1.68
C ALA A 96 -3.27 7.44 2.69
N GLY A 97 -3.23 6.32 3.44
CA GLY A 97 -4.17 5.98 4.51
C GLY A 97 -5.40 5.19 4.04
N VAL A 98 -6.06 4.57 5.02
CA VAL A 98 -7.22 3.66 4.86
C VAL A 98 -8.38 4.31 4.10
N LYS A 99 -8.77 5.52 4.49
CA LYS A 99 -9.95 6.23 3.93
C LYS A 99 -9.90 6.39 2.41
N LYS A 100 -8.71 6.48 1.81
CA LYS A 100 -8.59 6.61 0.35
C LYS A 100 -9.00 5.35 -0.39
N ILE A 101 -8.75 4.18 0.19
CA ILE A 101 -9.17 2.90 -0.37
C ILE A 101 -10.66 2.69 -0.12
N ILE A 102 -11.13 2.87 1.13
CA ILE A 102 -12.55 2.65 1.50
C ILE A 102 -13.51 3.53 0.68
N ASN A 103 -13.15 4.79 0.39
CA ASN A 103 -13.99 5.63 -0.45
C ASN A 103 -14.11 5.17 -1.91
N ASN A 104 -13.28 4.21 -2.34
CA ASN A 104 -13.26 3.64 -3.68
C ASN A 104 -13.36 2.10 -3.65
N SER A 105 -13.87 1.52 -2.55
CA SER A 105 -14.13 0.09 -2.42
C SER A 105 -15.46 -0.29 -3.09
N GLY A 106 -15.62 -1.57 -3.40
CA GLY A 106 -16.79 -2.11 -4.08
C GLY A 106 -17.02 -1.60 -5.51
N ILE A 107 -16.02 -0.98 -6.14
CA ILE A 107 -16.10 -0.44 -7.50
C ILE A 107 -14.85 -0.77 -8.33
N ASP A 108 -14.93 -0.46 -9.63
CA ASP A 108 -13.74 -0.35 -10.48
C ASP A 108 -13.04 0.99 -10.23
N ALA A 109 -11.94 0.92 -9.48
CA ALA A 109 -11.13 2.06 -9.08
C ALA A 109 -10.01 2.37 -10.08
N THR A 110 -10.01 1.79 -11.29
CA THR A 110 -8.93 1.93 -12.28
C THR A 110 -8.63 3.40 -12.58
N GLN A 111 -9.64 4.22 -12.83
CA GLN A 111 -9.43 5.63 -13.18
C GLN A 111 -8.72 6.39 -12.05
N VAL A 112 -9.23 6.25 -10.81
CA VAL A 112 -8.65 6.93 -9.63
C VAL A 112 -7.26 6.39 -9.34
N PHE A 113 -7.03 5.08 -9.51
CA PHE A 113 -5.71 4.47 -9.39
C PHE A 113 -4.74 5.07 -10.40
N MET A 114 -5.08 5.11 -11.68
CA MET A 114 -4.21 5.64 -12.72
C MET A 114 -3.91 7.14 -12.54
N MET A 115 -4.87 7.92 -12.04
CA MET A 115 -4.64 9.35 -11.76
C MET A 115 -3.61 9.60 -10.66
N ASN A 116 -3.52 8.72 -9.65
CA ASN A 116 -2.69 8.94 -8.47
C ASN A 116 -1.44 8.02 -8.40
N HIS A 117 -1.46 6.91 -9.13
CA HIS A 117 -0.53 5.80 -8.98
C HIS A 117 -0.15 5.15 -10.33
N ALA A 118 -0.15 5.89 -11.44
CA ALA A 118 0.19 5.34 -12.77
C ALA A 118 1.55 4.61 -12.83
N TRP A 119 2.50 4.96 -11.96
CA TRP A 119 3.83 4.35 -11.87
C TRP A 119 3.91 3.16 -10.91
N VAL A 120 2.85 2.88 -10.15
CA VAL A 120 2.81 1.78 -9.19
C VAL A 120 2.41 0.50 -9.91
N ASN A 121 3.14 -0.59 -9.66
CA ASN A 121 2.76 -1.91 -10.12
C ASN A 121 1.81 -2.55 -9.10
N GLU A 122 0.51 -2.41 -9.34
CA GLU A 122 -0.53 -2.98 -8.48
C GLU A 122 -0.45 -4.50 -8.37
N GLU A 123 -0.10 -5.18 -9.46
CA GLU A 123 -0.05 -6.65 -9.49
C GLU A 123 1.07 -7.18 -8.60
N ALA A 124 2.19 -6.48 -8.53
CA ALA A 124 3.29 -6.86 -7.66
C ALA A 124 2.95 -6.67 -6.18
N ILE A 125 2.22 -5.60 -5.84
CA ILE A 125 1.87 -5.27 -4.45
C ILE A 125 0.72 -6.16 -3.96
N LEU A 126 -0.29 -6.38 -4.81
CA LEU A 126 -1.55 -7.05 -4.47
C LEU A 126 -1.63 -8.50 -4.97
N LYS A 127 -0.51 -9.08 -5.41
CA LYS A 127 -0.46 -10.45 -5.98
C LYS A 127 -1.21 -11.48 -5.13
N ASN A 128 -0.96 -11.50 -3.83
CA ASN A 128 -1.55 -12.48 -2.91
C ASN A 128 -3.00 -12.15 -2.52
N CYS A 129 -3.48 -10.97 -2.88
CA CYS A 129 -4.85 -10.50 -2.66
C CYS A 129 -5.78 -10.79 -3.85
N PHE A 130 -5.27 -11.39 -4.93
CA PHE A 130 -6.03 -11.54 -6.17
C PHE A 130 -7.21 -12.52 -6.04
N ILE A 131 -8.42 -12.02 -6.24
CA ILE A 131 -9.66 -12.80 -6.20
C ILE A 131 -10.02 -13.33 -7.59
N GLY A 132 -9.80 -12.54 -8.64
CA GLY A 132 -10.26 -12.92 -9.96
C GLY A 132 -10.51 -11.76 -10.91
N TYR A 133 -11.38 -11.97 -11.89
CA TYR A 133 -11.65 -11.02 -12.96
C TYR A 133 -13.05 -10.44 -12.87
N LEU A 134 -13.15 -9.13 -13.06
CA LEU A 134 -14.42 -8.42 -13.13
C LEU A 134 -15.16 -8.79 -14.43
N THR A 135 -16.47 -9.03 -14.34
CA THR A 135 -17.36 -9.36 -15.47
C THR A 135 -18.63 -8.52 -15.49
#